data_AF-A0A972MB94-F1
#
_entry.id   AF-A0A972MB94-F1
#
_cell.length_a   1.000
_cell.length_b   1.000
_cell.length_c   1.000
_cell.angle_alpha   90.00
_cell.angle_beta   90.00
_cell.angle_gamma   90.00
#
_symmetry.space_group_name_H-M   'P 1'
#
loop_
_entity.id
_entity.type
_entity.pdbx_description
1 polymer ?
#
loop_
_entity_poly.entity_id
_entity_poly.type
_entity_poly.pdbx_seq_one_letter_code
_entity_poly.pdbx_strand_id
1 'polypeptide(L)'
;MEEDVKDTENPLLETLLREIEEEVGISPSDIEKVELIGYINDDTNDVGKVHLGLAYVVDLKTDDVKIDKGELASGKFVTPQEAKEILKNPDIDVEPWSRIVLDVILDE
;
A
#
# COMPACT_ATOMS: atom_id res chain seq x y z
N MET A 1 23.71 -6.36 -32.50
CA MET A 1 22.30 -6.77 -32.36
C MET A 1 21.89 -6.28 -30.99
N GLU A 2 21.44 -5.04 -30.93
CA GLU A 2 20.66 -4.57 -29.79
C GLU A 2 19.33 -5.29 -29.94
N GLU A 3 19.03 -6.19 -29.01
CA GLU A 3 17.68 -6.74 -28.93
C GLU A 3 16.80 -5.63 -28.39
N ASP A 4 15.90 -5.13 -29.25
CA ASP A 4 14.75 -4.33 -28.86
C ASP A 4 14.00 -5.10 -27.75
N VAL A 5 14.22 -4.70 -26.50
CA VAL A 5 13.33 -5.05 -25.40
C VAL A 5 12.03 -4.32 -25.72
N LYS A 6 11.11 -5.01 -26.40
CA LYS A 6 9.71 -4.60 -26.53
C LYS A 6 9.25 -4.08 -25.17
N ASP A 7 8.59 -2.93 -25.15
CA ASP A 7 7.89 -2.39 -23.98
C ASP A 7 7.14 -3.54 -23.29
N THR A 8 7.77 -4.13 -22.28
CA THR A 8 7.15 -5.16 -21.47
C THR A 8 6.35 -4.41 -20.43
N GLU A 9 5.03 -4.52 -20.54
CA GLU A 9 4.06 -4.29 -19.47
C GLU A 9 4.70 -4.51 -18.09
N ASN A 10 4.62 -3.51 -17.20
CA ASN A 10 5.25 -3.55 -15.88
C ASN A 10 4.39 -4.43 -14.95
N PRO A 11 4.75 -5.71 -14.71
CA PRO A 11 3.88 -6.64 -14.01
C PRO A 11 3.67 -6.26 -12.54
N LEU A 12 4.62 -5.53 -11.94
CA LEU A 12 4.49 -5.04 -10.57
C LEU A 12 3.44 -3.94 -10.48
N LEU A 13 3.47 -3.00 -11.42
CA LEU A 13 2.47 -1.94 -11.49
C LEU A 13 1.08 -2.50 -11.82
N GLU A 14 0.98 -3.43 -12.78
CA GLU A 14 -0.29 -4.07 -13.12
C GLU A 14 -0.87 -4.85 -11.96
N THR A 15 -0.05 -5.60 -11.23
CA THR A 15 -0.48 -6.34 -10.05
C THR A 15 -0.94 -5.38 -8.96
N LEU A 16 -0.16 -4.32 -8.67
CA LEU A 16 -0.55 -3.31 -7.69
C LEU A 16 -1.91 -2.68 -8.01
N LEU A 17 -2.12 -2.26 -9.26
CA LEU A 17 -3.36 -1.62 -9.69
C LEU A 17 -4.56 -2.57 -9.61
N ARG A 18 -4.37 -3.84 -10.00
CA ARG A 18 -5.41 -4.87 -9.89
C ARG A 18 -5.80 -5.15 -8.43
N GLU A 19 -4.81 -5.32 -7.55
CA GLU A 19 -5.06 -5.59 -6.13
C GLU A 19 -5.75 -4.41 -5.42
N ILE A 20 -5.39 -3.17 -5.74
CA ILE A 20 -6.08 -1.97 -5.24
C ILE A 20 -7.56 -1.97 -5.67
N GLU A 21 -7.86 -2.33 -6.92
CA GLU A 21 -9.23 -2.39 -7.40
C GLU A 21 -10.03 -3.54 -6.76
N GLU A 22 -9.41 -4.71 -6.56
CA GLU A 22 -10.06 -5.90 -5.99
C GLU A 22 -10.33 -5.76 -4.48
N GLU A 23 -9.36 -5.28 -3.70
CA GLU A 23 -9.43 -5.26 -2.24
C GLU A 23 -9.96 -3.95 -1.66
N VAL A 24 -9.74 -2.83 -2.35
CA VAL A 24 -10.06 -1.47 -1.86
C VAL A 24 -11.19 -0.84 -2.66
N GLY A 25 -11.44 -1.32 -3.89
CA GLY A 25 -12.49 -0.80 -4.78
C GLY A 25 -12.11 0.50 -5.50
N ILE A 26 -10.85 0.93 -5.43
CA ILE A 26 -10.36 2.13 -6.10
C ILE A 26 -10.02 1.79 -7.55
N SER A 27 -10.64 2.46 -8.52
CA SER A 27 -10.32 2.24 -9.92
C SER A 27 -8.98 2.85 -10.29
N PRO A 28 -8.19 2.24 -11.19
CA PRO A 28 -6.98 2.87 -11.73
C PRO A 28 -7.22 4.25 -12.35
N SER A 29 -8.45 4.56 -12.79
CA SER A 29 -8.79 5.90 -13.29
C SER A 29 -8.83 6.99 -12.22
N ASP A 30 -8.98 6.63 -10.94
CA ASP A 30 -9.05 7.56 -9.81
C ASP A 30 -7.67 7.84 -9.19
N ILE A 31 -6.64 7.10 -9.60
CA ILE A 31 -5.25 7.29 -9.18
C ILE A 31 -4.62 8.45 -9.97
N GLU A 32 -4.01 9.38 -9.24
CA GLU A 32 -3.23 10.49 -9.79
C GLU A 32 -1.76 10.10 -9.98
N LYS A 33 -1.17 9.45 -8.97
CA LYS A 33 0.26 9.11 -8.97
C LYS A 33 0.50 7.83 -8.17
N VAL A 34 1.50 7.06 -8.60
CA VAL A 34 2.03 5.90 -7.87
C VAL A 34 3.54 6.09 -7.73
N GLU A 35 4.05 5.96 -6.52
CA GLU A 35 5.47 6.10 -6.21
C GLU A 35 5.95 4.93 -5.34
N LEU A 36 6.99 4.23 -5.78
CA LEU A 36 7.68 3.25 -4.94
C LEU A 36 8.55 4.00 -3.93
N ILE A 37 8.23 3.89 -2.64
CA ILE A 37 8.98 4.55 -1.57
C ILE A 37 10.03 3.65 -0.93
N GLY A 38 9.96 2.33 -1.16
CA GLY A 38 11.00 1.41 -0.70
C GLY A 38 10.58 -0.06 -0.68
N TYR A 39 11.34 -0.83 0.10
CA TYR A 39 11.16 -2.27 0.24
C TYR A 39 11.02 -2.64 1.71
N ILE A 40 10.18 -3.63 2.00
CA ILE A 40 9.99 -4.19 3.35
C ILE A 40 10.64 -5.56 3.37
N ASN A 41 11.65 -5.72 4.23
CA ASN A 41 12.27 -7.01 4.52
C ASN A 41 12.21 -7.25 6.03
N ASP A 42 11.23 -8.05 6.46
CA ASP A 42 10.88 -8.26 7.86
C ASP A 42 10.96 -9.74 8.24
N ASP A 43 12.04 -10.15 8.92
CA ASP A 43 12.26 -11.54 9.34
C ASP A 43 11.63 -11.89 10.70
N THR A 44 10.80 -11.01 11.28
CA THR A 44 10.29 -11.17 12.65
C THR A 44 9.24 -12.28 12.80
N ASN A 45 8.59 -12.69 11.71
CA ASN A 45 7.56 -13.73 11.71
C ASN A 45 7.72 -14.69 10.50
N ASP A 46 7.02 -15.82 10.51
CA ASP A 46 7.21 -16.87 9.49
C ASP A 46 6.75 -16.47 8.09
N VAL A 47 5.79 -15.54 7.98
CA VAL A 47 5.36 -14.98 6.69
C VAL A 47 6.42 -14.02 6.15
N GLY A 48 6.88 -13.10 6.99
CA GLY A 48 7.86 -12.10 6.60
C GLY A 48 9.20 -12.70 6.13
N LYS A 49 9.67 -13.77 6.76
CA LYS A 49 10.90 -14.51 6.37
C LYS A 49 10.90 -15.04 4.93
N VAL A 50 9.74 -15.13 4.29
CA VAL A 50 9.60 -15.67 2.92
C VAL A 50 9.01 -14.67 1.94
N HIS A 51 8.79 -13.41 2.35
CA HIS A 51 8.25 -12.36 1.47
C HIS A 51 9.11 -11.10 1.49
N LEU A 52 9.30 -10.54 0.30
CA LEU A 52 9.83 -9.18 0.12
C LEU A 52 8.66 -8.26 -0.24
N GLY A 53 8.38 -7.28 0.60
CA GLY A 53 7.34 -6.28 0.34
C GLY A 53 7.88 -5.11 -0.49
N LEU A 54 7.02 -4.55 -1.35
CA LEU A 54 7.26 -3.28 -2.04
C LEU A 54 6.27 -2.25 -1.48
N ALA A 55 6.80 -1.15 -0.94
CA ALA A 55 5.97 -0.11 -0.34
C ALA A 55 5.73 1.02 -1.35
N TYR A 56 4.47 1.30 -1.63
CA TYR A 56 4.06 2.36 -2.55
C TYR A 56 3.25 3.44 -1.82
N VAL A 57 3.41 4.69 -2.23
CA VAL A 57 2.47 5.77 -1.98
C VAL A 57 1.62 5.97 -3.22
N VAL A 58 0.31 5.98 -3.05
CA VAL A 58 -0.67 6.14 -4.12
C VAL A 58 -1.50 7.38 -3.83
N ASP A 59 -1.35 8.39 -4.67
CA ASP A 59 -2.13 9.61 -4.59
C ASP A 59 -3.41 9.44 -5.42
N LEU A 60 -4.55 9.82 -4.84
CA LEU A 60 -5.84 9.78 -5.50
C LEU A 60 -6.28 11.18 -5.91
N LYS A 61 -7.06 11.24 -7.00
CA LYS A 61 -7.67 12.48 -7.49
C LYS A 61 -8.76 13.03 -6.56
N THR A 62 -9.25 12.20 -5.64
CA THR A 62 -10.36 12.49 -4.72
C THR A 62 -10.18 11.72 -3.41
N ASP A 63 -10.72 12.26 -2.32
CA ASP A 63 -10.79 11.63 -1.00
C ASP A 63 -12.11 10.88 -0.74
N ASP A 64 -13.07 10.93 -1.67
CA ASP A 64 -14.32 10.16 -1.63
C ASP A 64 -14.07 8.67 -1.97
N VAL A 65 -13.42 7.97 -1.05
CA VAL A 65 -13.14 6.53 -1.14
C VAL A 65 -14.17 5.76 -0.33
N LYS A 66 -14.79 4.76 -0.98
CA LYS A 66 -15.69 3.80 -0.33
C LYS A 66 -15.14 2.40 -0.52
N ILE A 67 -14.79 1.77 0.59
CA ILE A 67 -14.45 0.35 0.60
C ILE A 67 -15.76 -0.43 0.56
N ASP A 68 -16.11 -0.97 -0.60
CA ASP A 68 -17.36 -1.70 -0.82
C ASP A 68 -17.16 -3.09 -1.45
N LYS A 69 -15.89 -3.51 -1.60
CA LYS A 69 -15.44 -4.79 -2.16
C LYS A 69 -14.24 -5.33 -1.37
N GLY A 70 -13.92 -6.60 -1.59
CA GLY A 70 -12.74 -7.25 -1.02
C GLY A 70 -12.94 -7.89 0.35
N GLU A 71 -11.83 -8.24 1.00
CA GLU A 71 -11.80 -8.81 2.35
C GLU A 71 -11.86 -7.75 3.46
N LEU A 72 -11.67 -6.48 3.11
CA LEU A 72 -11.66 -5.36 4.07
C LEU A 72 -13.07 -5.04 4.60
N ALA A 73 -13.22 -5.06 5.92
CA ALA A 73 -14.48 -4.73 6.57
C ALA A 73 -14.85 -3.24 6.48
N SER A 74 -13.86 -2.35 6.45
CA SER A 74 -14.04 -0.89 6.36
C SER A 74 -12.71 -0.19 6.08
N GLY A 75 -12.76 1.05 5.56
CA GLY A 75 -11.61 1.93 5.46
C GLY A 75 -12.02 3.40 5.40
N LYS A 76 -11.11 4.30 5.76
CA LYS A 76 -11.27 5.75 5.68
C LYS A 76 -9.91 6.43 5.56
N PHE A 77 -9.88 7.62 4.99
CA PHE A 77 -8.73 8.51 5.16
C PHE A 77 -8.65 9.01 6.60
N VAL A 78 -7.42 9.15 7.08
CA VAL A 78 -7.09 9.71 8.39
C VAL A 78 -5.99 10.75 8.23
N THR A 79 -5.96 11.70 9.15
CA THR A 79 -4.85 12.65 9.25
C THR A 79 -3.59 11.96 9.78
N PRO A 80 -2.39 12.53 9.54
CA PRO A 80 -1.15 12.00 10.13
C PRO A 80 -1.19 11.92 11.66
N GLN A 81 -1.90 12.85 12.31
CA GLN A 81 -2.07 12.84 13.77
C GLN A 81 -2.93 11.67 14.24
N GLU A 82 -4.06 11.41 13.57
CA GLU A 82 -4.91 10.24 13.87
C GLU A 82 -4.16 8.92 13.62
N ALA A 83 -3.34 8.84 12.56
CA ALA A 83 -2.51 7.66 12.30
C ALA A 83 -1.49 7.42 13.43
N LYS A 84 -0.85 8.49 13.93
CA LYS A 84 0.05 8.41 15.11
C LYS A 84 -0.69 7.97 16.38
N GLU A 85 -1.95 8.36 16.53
CA GLU A 85 -2.80 7.93 17.65
C GLU A 85 -3.18 6.45 17.53
N ILE A 86 -3.50 5.98 16.32
CA ILE A 86 -3.75 4.56 16.04
C ILE A 86 -2.53 3.71 16.40
N LEU A 87 -1.32 4.10 15.95
CA LEU A 87 -0.09 3.38 16.27
C LEU A 87 0.22 3.30 17.77
N LYS A 88 -0.23 4.28 18.56
CA LYS A 88 0.00 4.34 20.01
C LYS A 88 -1.09 3.65 20.82
N ASN A 89 -2.22 3.30 20.20
CA ASN A 89 -3.34 2.71 20.90
C ASN A 89 -3.10 1.22 21.16
N PRO A 90 -2.98 0.77 22.42
CA PRO A 90 -2.73 -0.63 22.75
C PRO A 90 -3.91 -1.57 22.44
N ASP A 91 -5.10 -1.03 22.23
CA ASP A 91 -6.31 -1.80 21.89
C ASP A 91 -6.44 -2.05 20.37
N ILE A 92 -5.54 -1.48 19.55
CA ILE A 92 -5.52 -1.67 18.10
C ILE A 92 -4.29 -2.49 17.73
N ASP A 93 -4.51 -3.68 17.19
CA ASP A 93 -3.45 -4.52 16.63
C ASP A 93 -3.16 -4.08 15.20
N VAL A 94 -2.11 -3.28 15.03
CA VAL A 94 -1.65 -2.82 13.70
C VAL A 94 -0.68 -3.85 13.14
N GLU A 95 -0.97 -4.33 11.93
CA GLU A 95 -0.13 -5.32 11.26
C GLU A 95 1.34 -4.87 11.15
N PRO A 96 2.31 -5.80 11.27
CA PRO A 96 3.73 -5.46 11.31
C PRO A 96 4.20 -4.61 10.12
N TRP A 97 3.81 -4.95 8.90
CA TRP A 97 4.22 -4.21 7.70
C TRP A 97 3.57 -2.83 7.61
N SER A 98 2.30 -2.72 8.00
CA SER A 98 1.61 -1.43 8.12
C SER A 98 2.32 -0.52 9.11
N ARG A 99 2.77 -1.04 10.26
CA ARG A 99 3.56 -0.27 11.22
C ARG A 99 4.91 0.18 10.65
N ILE A 100 5.65 -0.71 9.98
CA ILE A 100 6.94 -0.36 9.36
C ILE A 100 6.77 0.81 8.37
N VAL A 101 5.77 0.74 7.49
CA VAL A 101 5.52 1.79 6.50
C VAL A 101 5.07 3.09 7.18
N LEU A 102 4.14 3.01 8.14
CA LEU A 102 3.64 4.18 8.85
C LEU A 102 4.74 4.89 9.66
N ASP A 103 5.63 4.15 10.32
CA ASP A 103 6.77 4.75 11.04
C ASP A 103 7.69 5.54 10.09
N VAL A 104 7.89 5.06 8.85
CA VAL A 104 8.69 5.79 7.84
C VAL A 104 7.99 7.06 7.38
N ILE A 105 6.73 6.98 6.95
CA ILE A 105 6.04 8.12 6.32
C ILE A 105 5.56 9.19 7.33
N LEU A 106 5.44 8.84 8.62
CA LEU A 106 4.97 9.75 9.66
C LEU A 106 6.11 10.47 10.40
N ASP A 107 7.35 9.99 10.25
CA ASP A 107 8.55 10.60 10.82
C ASP A 107 9.30 11.53 9.84
N GLU A 108 8.85 11.62 8.57
CA GLU A 108 9.21 12.71 7.64
C GLU A 108 8.54 14.05 8.00
#